data_AF-A0A930DX99-F1
#
_entry.id   AF-A0A930DX99-F1
#
_cell.length_a   1.000
_cell.length_b   1.000
_cell.length_c   1.000
_cell.angle_alpha   90.00
_cell.angle_beta   90.00
_cell.angle_gamma   90.00
#
_symmetry.space_group_name_H-M   'P 1'
#
loop_
_entity.id
_entity.type
_entity.pdbx_description
1 polymer ?
#
loop_
_entity_poly.entity_id
_entity_poly.type
_entity_poly.pdbx_seq_one_letter_code
_entity_poly.pdbx_strand_id
1 'polypeptide(L)' 'MKKLSFKNQRRNEDVRRCLSLLIREEVKDSRVSPFCDVTGVDLTPDLQYCK' A
#
# COMPACT_ATOMS: atom_id res chain seq x y z
N MET A 1 11.99 -18.46 -2.74
CA MET A 1 11.06 -17.32 -2.86
C MET A 1 10.95 -16.96 -4.33
N LYS A 2 9.78 -17.12 -4.96
CA LYS A 2 9.59 -16.77 -6.37
C LYS A 2 9.97 -15.30 -6.55
N LYS A 3 10.93 -14.98 -7.42
CA LYS A 3 11.25 -13.60 -7.78
C LYS A 3 9.97 -12.96 -8.31
N LEU A 4 9.40 -12.03 -7.54
CA LEU A 4 8.42 -11.10 -8.07
C LEU A 4 9.12 -10.33 -9.20
N SER A 5 8.43 -10.15 -10.33
CA SER A 5 8.95 -9.31 -11.40
C SER A 5 9.28 -7.93 -10.83
N PHE A 6 10.39 -7.31 -11.25
CA PHE A 6 10.75 -5.95 -10.85
C PHE A 6 9.59 -4.96 -11.06
N LYS A 7 8.77 -5.20 -12.09
CA LYS A 7 7.55 -4.44 -12.38
C LYS A 7 6.49 -4.55 -11.27
N ASN A 8 6.33 -5.73 -10.66
CA ASN A 8 5.38 -5.92 -9.57
C ASN A 8 5.90 -5.28 -8.28
N GLN A 9 7.20 -5.41 -7.98
CA GLN A 9 7.77 -4.75 -6.81
C GLN A 9 7.61 -3.22 -6.87
N ARG A 10 7.87 -2.62 -8.04
CA ARG A 10 7.68 -1.18 -8.26
C ARG A 10 6.22 -0.76 -8.07
N ARG A 11 5.26 -1.51 -8.63
CA ARG A 11 3.83 -1.24 -8.44
C ARG A 11 3.41 -1.34 -6.98
N ASN A 12 3.88 -2.34 -6.24
CA ASN A 12 3.59 -2.45 -4.82
C ASN A 12 4.12 -1.25 -4.03
N GLU A 13 5.29 -0.72 -4.41
CA GLU A 13 5.86 0.45 -3.76
C GLU A 13 5.09 1.74 -4.05
N ASP A 14 4.66 1.93 -5.31
CA ASP A 14 3.80 3.05 -5.71
C ASP A 14 2.46 3.01 -4.96
N VAL A 15 1.82 1.83 -4.87
CA VAL A 15 0.55 1.66 -4.16
C VAL A 15 0.72 1.89 -2.65
N ARG A 16 1.80 1.39 -2.04
CA ARG A 16 2.10 1.66 -0.63
C ARG A 16 2.22 3.16 -0.35
N ARG A 17 2.93 3.90 -1.22
CA ARG A 17 3.09 5.35 -1.08
C ARG A 17 1.74 6.08 -1.16
N CYS A 18 0.92 5.77 -2.16
CA CYS A 18 -0.40 6.39 -2.31
C CYS A 18 -1.33 6.09 -1.13
N LEU A 19 -1.37 4.84 -0.64
CA LEU A 19 -2.22 4.48 0.50
C LEU A 19 -1.77 5.18 1.79
N SER A 20 -0.46 5.26 2.04
CA SER A 20 0.05 6.00 3.20
C SER A 20 -0.27 7.49 3.13
N LEU A 21 -0.21 8.12 1.95
CA LEU A 21 -0.61 9.52 1.78
C LEU A 21 -2.12 9.70 2.04
N LEU A 22 -2.95 8.82 1.48
CA LEU A 22 -4.40 8.87 1.66
C LEU A 22 -4.82 8.72 3.12
N ILE A 23 -4.19 7.79 3.86
CA ILE A 23 -4.47 7.58 5.28
C ILE A 23 -4.10 8.82 6.12
N ARG A 24 -3.03 9.54 5.74
CA ARG A 24 -2.59 10.74 6.46
C ARG A 24 -3.45 11.96 6.16
N GLU A 25 -3.89 12.13 4.91
CA GLU A 25 -4.59 13.35 4.47
C GLU A 25 -6.12 13.27 4.62
N GLU A 26 -6.72 12.11 4.32
CA GLU A 26 -8.18 11.98 4.17
C GLU A 26 -8.85 11.25 5.34
N VAL A 27 -8.14 10.37 6.06
CA VAL A 27 -8.75 9.56 7.12
C VAL A 27 -8.88 10.35 8.42
N LYS A 28 -10.05 10.95 8.62
CA LYS A 28 -10.44 11.68 9.85
C LYS A 28 -11.17 10.78 10.86
N ASP A 29 -10.64 9.58 11.11
CA ASP A 29 -11.16 8.70 12.18
C ASP A 29 -10.32 8.88 13.45
N SER A 30 -10.97 9.19 14.58
CA SER A 30 -10.32 9.41 15.88
C SER A 30 -9.54 8.18 16.38
N ARG A 31 -9.80 7.00 15.83
CA ARG A 31 -9.16 5.73 16.20
C ARG A 31 -7.85 5.47 15.46
N VAL A 32 -7.55 6.21 14.40
CA VAL A 32 -6.32 6.07 13.61
C VAL A 32 -5.34 7.15 14.05
N SER A 33 -4.11 6.75 14.40
CA SER A 33 -3.09 7.73 14.76
C SER A 33 -2.73 8.58 13.54
N PRO A 34 -2.51 9.90 13.71
CA PRO A 34 -2.08 10.79 12.62
C PRO A 34 -0.77 10.36 11.93
N PHE A 35 0.01 9.50 12.59
CA PHE A 35 1.28 8.97 12.08
C PHE A 35 1.19 7.49 11.66
N CYS A 36 -0.01 6.96 11.42
CA CYS A 36 -0.17 5.61 10.90
C CYS A 36 0.31 5.52 9.44
N ASP A 37 1.08 4.47 9.15
CA ASP A 37 1.63 4.18 7.83
C ASP A 37 1.43 2.71 7.46
N VAL A 38 1.29 2.43 6.17
CA VAL A 38 1.16 1.06 5.65
C VAL A 38 2.55 0.43 5.53
N THR A 39 2.79 -0.65 6.28
CA THR A 39 4.10 -1.31 6.34
C THR A 39 4.37 -2.21 5.12
N GLY A 40 3.34 -2.87 4.60
CA GLY A 40 3.43 -3.77 3.46
C GLY A 40 2.12 -3.82 2.69
N VAL A 41 2.22 -4.00 1.36
CA VAL A 41 1.09 -4.18 0.46
C VAL A 41 1.38 -5.40 -0.40
N ASP A 42 0.43 -6.33 -0.45
CA ASP A 42 0.49 -7.50 -1.30
C ASP A 42 -0.54 -7.38 -2.42
N LEU A 43 -0.05 -7.21 -3.65
CA LEU A 43 -0.87 -7.12 -4.85
C LEU A 43 -0.91 -8.47 -5.55
N THR A 44 -2.12 -8.87 -5.89
CA THR A 44 -2.32 -9.95 -6.85
C THR A 44 -1.75 -9.57 -8.22
N PRO A 45 -1.14 -10.51 -8.96
CA PRO A 45 -0.58 -10.24 -10.29
C PRO A 45 -1.62 -9.74 -11.29
N ASP A 46 -2.90 -10.05 -11.05
CA ASP A 46 -4.04 -9.64 -11.87
C ASP A 46 -4.55 -8.22 -11.55
N LEU A 47 -3.91 -7.52 -10.59
CA LEU A 47 -4.24 -6.15 -10.15
C LEU A 47 -5.67 -5.96 -9.60
N GLN A 48 -6.42 -7.04 -9.41
CA GLN A 48 -7.80 -6.98 -8.93
C GLN A 48 -7.89 -6.78 -7.42
N TYR A 49 -6.93 -7.32 -6.67
CA TYR A 49 -6.95 -7.33 -5.21
C TYR A 49 -5.62 -6.87 -4.62
N CYS A 50 -5.71 -6.01 -3.61
CA CYS A 50 -4.65 -5.61 -2.69
C CYS A 50 -5.00 -6.09 -1.28
N LYS A 51 -3.99 -6.56 -0.54
CA LYS A 51 -4.05 -6.75 0.91
C LYS A 51 -3.00 -5.89 1.61
#